data_AF-A0A3C0I7M3-F1
#
_entry.id   AF-A0A3C0I7M3-F1
#
_cell.length_a   1.000
_cell.length_b   1.000
_cell.length_c   1.000
_cell.angle_alpha   90.00
_cell.angle_beta   90.00
_cell.angle_gamma   90.00
#
_symmetry.space_group_name_H-M   'P 1'
#
loop_
_entity.id
_entity.type
_entity.pdbx_description
1 polymer ?
#
loop_
_entity_poly.entity_id
_entity_poly.type
_entity_poly.pdbx_seq_one_letter_code
_entity_poly.pdbx_strand_id
1 'polypeptide(L)'
;MSDSNTNSRKWLTTNTGAFVVSSIPFFLYMLKGNSFVNLLSLVGYGYFGVYFLITAWKAHTDLEYSKSQTRGLFAWLYPAVVTAIRFLI
;
A
#
# COMPACT_ATOMS: atom_id res chain seq x y z
N MET A 1 26.48 -0.60 8.59
CA MET A 1 25.19 -0.10 9.14
C MET A 1 24.56 1.01 8.29
N SER A 2 25.33 1.93 7.68
CA SER A 2 24.79 2.99 6.80
C SER A 2 24.07 2.47 5.53
N ASP A 3 24.55 1.36 4.95
CA ASP A 3 24.00 0.85 3.69
C ASP A 3 22.62 0.21 3.85
N SER A 4 22.39 -0.52 4.95
CA SER A 4 21.09 -1.11 5.28
C SER A 4 20.02 -0.05 5.52
N ASN A 5 20.37 1.04 6.22
CA ASN A 5 19.45 2.14 6.46
C ASN A 5 19.14 2.89 5.15
N THR A 6 20.16 3.19 4.35
CA THR A 6 19.99 3.86 3.05
C THR A 6 19.11 3.04 2.10
N ASN A 7 19.34 1.73 2.02
CA ASN A 7 18.52 0.84 1.21
C ASN A 7 17.09 0.71 1.75
N SER A 8 16.91 0.62 3.07
CA SER A 8 15.58 0.57 3.67
C SER A 8 14.78 1.85 3.42
N ARG A 9 15.43 3.03 3.50
CA ARG A 9 14.80 4.31 3.15
C ARG A 9 14.36 4.34 1.70
N LYS A 10 15.22 3.90 0.76
CA LYS A 10 14.85 3.79 -0.67
C LYS A 10 13.63 2.90 -0.85
N TRP A 11 13.61 1.72 -0.22
CA TRP A 11 12.47 0.80 -0.26
C TRP A 11 11.19 1.40 0.33
N LEU A 12 11.28 2.08 1.47
CA LEU A 12 10.13 2.73 2.09
C LEU A 12 9.56 3.83 1.17
N THR A 13 10.43 4.65 0.57
CA THR A 13 10.05 5.67 -0.41
C THR A 13 9.42 5.04 -1.65
N THR A 14 10.01 3.99 -2.21
CA THR A 14 9.45 3.27 -3.37
C THR A 14 8.08 2.67 -3.04
N ASN A 15 7.93 1.99 -1.90
CA ASN A 15 6.67 1.40 -1.48
C ASN A 15 5.60 2.47 -1.21
N THR A 16 5.98 3.59 -0.60
CA THR A 16 5.06 4.73 -0.39
C THR A 16 4.66 5.36 -1.72
N GLY A 17 5.59 5.54 -2.65
CA GLY A 17 5.31 6.03 -4.00
C GLY A 17 4.38 5.08 -4.77
N ALA A 18 4.67 3.78 -4.75
CA ALA A 18 3.83 2.75 -5.36
C ALA A 18 2.43 2.73 -4.75
N PHE A 19 2.33 2.89 -3.42
CA PHE A 19 1.05 3.03 -2.74
C PHE A 19 0.26 4.21 -3.30
N VAL A 20 0.82 5.41 -3.31
CA VAL A 20 0.15 6.60 -3.86
C VAL A 20 -0.28 6.41 -5.31
N VAL A 21 0.62 5.89 -6.16
CA VAL A 21 0.33 5.64 -7.59
C VAL A 21 -0.79 4.62 -7.76
N SER A 22 -0.81 3.54 -6.98
CA SER A 22 -1.85 2.51 -7.02
C SER A 22 -3.19 2.97 -6.43
N SER A 23 -3.17 3.92 -5.49
CA SER A 23 -4.38 4.47 -4.87
C SER A 23 -5.14 5.40 -5.80
N ILE A 24 -4.46 6.11 -6.72
CA ILE A 24 -5.12 7.02 -7.68
C ILE A 24 -6.18 6.27 -8.52
N PRO A 25 -5.86 5.22 -9.28
CA PRO A 25 -6.86 4.51 -10.06
C PRO A 25 -7.90 3.83 -9.16
N PHE A 26 -7.50 3.29 -8.00
CA PHE A 26 -8.44 2.73 -7.02
C PHE A 26 -9.56 3.71 -6.64
N PHE A 27 -9.22 4.95 -6.30
CA PHE A 27 -10.21 5.97 -5.96
C PHE A 27 -11.01 6.44 -7.18
N LEU A 28 -10.39 6.57 -8.36
CA LEU A 28 -11.11 6.89 -9.60
C LEU A 28 -12.17 5.82 -9.93
N TYR A 29 -11.89 4.54 -9.70
CA TYR A 29 -12.85 3.45 -9.88
C TYR A 29 -13.95 3.44 -8.81
N MET A 30 -13.64 3.83 -7.59
CA MET A 30 -14.67 4.00 -6.55
C MET A 30 -15.73 5.02 -6.96
N LEU A 31 -15.36 6.12 -7.62
CA LEU A 31 -16.31 7.14 -8.06
C LEU A 31 -17.31 6.63 -9.12
N LYS A 32 -17.00 5.52 -9.81
CA LYS A 32 -17.83 4.96 -10.89
C LYS A 32 -18.57 3.66 -10.52
N GLY A 33 -18.31 3.11 -9.35
CA GLY A 33 -18.76 1.76 -8.95
C GLY A 33 -20.03 1.71 -8.10
N ASN A 34 -20.50 0.49 -7.84
CA ASN A 34 -21.62 0.19 -6.94
C ASN A 34 -21.24 0.46 -5.46
N SER A 35 -22.13 1.13 -4.72
CA SER A 35 -21.93 1.56 -3.33
C SER A 35 -21.50 0.45 -2.37
N PHE A 36 -22.04 -0.76 -2.50
CA PHE A 36 -21.69 -1.87 -1.59
C PHE A 36 -20.26 -2.40 -1.81
N VAL A 37 -19.89 -2.65 -3.08
CA VAL A 37 -18.54 -3.12 -3.44
C VAL A 37 -17.51 -2.05 -3.12
N ASN A 38 -17.86 -0.78 -3.31
CA ASN A 38 -17.02 0.36 -2.95
C ASN A 38 -16.77 0.44 -1.44
N LEU A 39 -17.80 0.24 -0.62
CA LEU A 39 -17.65 0.20 0.85
C LEU A 39 -16.71 -0.92 1.29
N LEU A 40 -16.91 -2.15 0.78
CA LEU A 40 -16.02 -3.28 1.03
C LEU A 40 -14.59 -3.01 0.59
N SER A 41 -14.42 -2.42 -0.60
CA SER A 41 -13.11 -2.07 -1.14
C SER A 41 -12.39 -1.05 -0.25
N LEU A 42 -13.13 -0.06 0.28
CA LEU A 42 -12.60 1.00 1.13
C LEU A 42 -12.22 0.50 2.53
N VAL A 43 -13.02 -0.39 3.11
CA VAL A 43 -12.67 -1.06 4.39
C VAL A 43 -11.39 -1.87 4.22
N GLY A 44 -11.29 -2.67 3.16
CA GLY A 44 -10.07 -3.42 2.89
C GLY A 44 -8.88 -2.52 2.54
N TYR A 45 -9.10 -1.37 1.89
CA TYR A 45 -8.03 -0.38 1.64
C TYR A 45 -7.48 0.20 2.95
N GLY A 46 -8.34 0.50 3.91
CA GLY A 46 -7.91 0.93 5.24
C GLY A 46 -7.09 -0.15 5.96
N TYR A 47 -7.57 -1.39 5.96
CA TYR A 47 -6.96 -2.49 6.72
C TYR A 47 -5.72 -3.11 6.06
N PHE A 48 -5.71 -3.28 4.74
CA PHE A 48 -4.61 -3.89 4.01
C PHE A 48 -3.66 -2.88 3.37
N GLY A 49 -4.14 -1.68 3.05
CA GLY A 49 -3.32 -0.61 2.50
C GLY A 49 -2.74 0.29 3.59
N VAL A 50 -3.59 1.10 4.21
CA VAL A 50 -3.17 2.16 5.14
C VAL A 50 -2.50 1.59 6.39
N TYR A 51 -3.09 0.57 7.02
CA TYR A 51 -2.52 -0.05 8.22
C TYR A 51 -1.14 -0.69 7.96
N PHE A 52 -0.96 -1.38 6.82
CA PHE A 52 0.34 -1.95 6.47
C PHE A 52 1.37 -0.88 6.13
N LEU A 53 0.97 0.24 5.52
CA LEU A 53 1.87 1.37 5.30
C LEU A 53 2.33 1.97 6.63
N ILE A 54 1.41 2.25 7.55
CA ILE A 54 1.73 2.80 8.88
C ILE A 54 2.67 1.85 9.64
N THR A 55 2.38 0.56 9.64
CA THR A 55 3.23 -0.44 10.31
C THR A 55 4.56 -0.69 9.60
N ALA A 56 4.69 -0.38 8.31
CA ALA A 56 5.95 -0.38 7.57
C ALA A 56 6.83 0.82 7.97
N TRP A 57 6.22 2.01 8.11
CA TRP A 57 6.89 3.21 8.60
C TRP A 57 7.34 3.04 10.05
N LYS A 58 6.49 2.49 10.92
CA LYS A 58 6.85 2.16 12.30
C LYS A 58 8.00 1.13 12.38
N ALA A 59 7.95 0.08 11.57
CA ALA A 59 9.05 -0.89 11.51
C ALA A 59 10.37 -0.26 11.02
N HIS A 60 10.30 0.75 10.14
CA HIS A 60 11.50 1.48 9.70
C HIS A 60 12.10 2.32 10.84
N THR A 61 11.26 3.01 11.63
CA THR A 61 11.72 3.79 12.78
C THR A 61 12.29 2.90 13.89
N ASP A 62 11.74 1.69 14.04
CA ASP A 62 12.20 0.69 15.01
C ASP A 62 13.46 -0.09 14.53
N LEU A 63 14.07 0.32 13.41
CA LEU A 63 15.24 -0.32 12.76
C LEU A 63 14.98 -1.77 12.28
N GLU A 64 13.71 -2.20 12.23
CA GLU A 64 13.26 -3.49 11.71
C GLU A 64 13.10 -3.47 10.17
N TYR A 65 14.20 -3.21 9.45
CA TYR A 65 14.17 -2.92 8.02
C TYR A 65 13.54 -4.01 7.14
N SER A 66 13.74 -5.29 7.46
CA SER A 66 13.14 -6.40 6.73
C SER A 66 11.61 -6.38 6.84
N LYS A 67 11.08 -6.20 8.06
CA LYS A 67 9.63 -6.07 8.30
C LYS A 67 9.05 -4.83 7.63
N SER A 68 9.79 -3.72 7.61
CA SER A 68 9.39 -2.50 6.89
C SER A 68 9.21 -2.76 5.39
N GLN A 69 10.15 -3.47 4.76
CA GLN A 69 10.07 -3.82 3.34
C GLN A 69 8.87 -4.70 3.03
N THR A 70 8.68 -5.79 3.79
CA THR A 70 7.57 -6.73 3.54
C THR A 70 6.22 -6.05 3.76
N ARG A 71 6.05 -5.27 4.83
CA ARG A 71 4.82 -4.54 5.11
C ARG A 71 4.54 -3.46 4.05
N GLY A 72 5.58 -2.75 3.62
CA GLY A 72 5.45 -1.74 2.56
C GLY A 72 5.01 -2.37 1.23
N LEU A 73 5.47 -3.58 0.92
CA LEU A 73 5.06 -4.32 -0.27
C LEU A 73 3.56 -4.68 -0.22
N PHE A 74 3.07 -5.17 0.92
CA PHE A 74 1.65 -5.49 1.10
C PHE A 74 0.73 -4.26 1.01
N ALA A 75 1.20 -3.09 1.47
CA ALA A 75 0.41 -1.87 1.49
C ALA A 75 -0.07 -1.43 0.10
N TRP A 76 0.79 -1.50 -0.93
CA TRP A 76 0.41 -1.10 -2.29
C TRP A 76 -0.13 -2.25 -3.14
N LEU A 77 0.17 -3.50 -2.77
CA LEU A 77 -0.39 -4.68 -3.45
C LEU A 77 -1.91 -4.72 -3.39
N TYR A 78 -2.51 -4.36 -2.25
CA TYR A 78 -3.97 -4.36 -2.12
C TYR A 78 -4.66 -3.42 -3.13
N PRO A 79 -4.40 -2.10 -3.14
CA PRO A 79 -5.01 -1.21 -4.13
C PRO A 79 -4.68 -1.60 -5.58
N ALA A 80 -3.47 -2.11 -5.84
CA ALA A 80 -3.09 -2.59 -7.18
C ALA A 80 -3.92 -3.81 -7.63
N VAL A 81 -4.06 -4.83 -6.78
CA VAL A 81 -4.82 -6.06 -7.09
C VAL A 81 -6.31 -5.75 -7.25
N VAL A 82 -6.90 -4.97 -6.35
CA VAL A 82 -8.32 -4.61 -6.46
C VAL A 82 -8.59 -3.82 -7.75
N THR A 83 -7.68 -2.91 -8.11
CA THR A 83 -7.77 -2.17 -9.37
C THR A 83 -7.64 -3.11 -10.57
N ALA A 84 -6.67 -4.03 -10.57
CA ALA A 84 -6.47 -5.00 -11.64
C ALA A 84 -7.69 -5.92 -11.83
N ILE A 85 -8.26 -6.43 -10.75
CA ILE A 85 -9.47 -7.26 -10.78
C ILE A 85 -10.63 -6.46 -11.40
N ARG A 86 -10.83 -5.21 -10.99
CA ARG A 86 -11.87 -4.34 -11.54
C ARG A 86 -11.63 -3.92 -13.00
N PHE A 87 -10.41 -4.05 -13.51
CA PHE A 87 -10.11 -3.78 -14.92
C PHE A 87 -10.45 -4.99 -15.81
N LEU A 88 -10.45 -6.20 -15.24
CA LEU A 88 -10.73 -7.45 -15.95
C LEU A 88 -12.22 -7.84 -15.97
N ILE A 89 -13.04 -7.17 -15.16
CA ILE A 89 -14.49 -7.38 -15.03
C ILE A 89 -15.22 -6.19 -15.64
#